data_AF-A0A0S7ZL02-F1
#
_entry.id   AF-A0A0S7ZL02-F1
#
_cell.length_a   1.000
_cell.length_b   1.000
_cell.length_c   1.000
_cell.angle_alpha   90.00
_cell.angle_beta   90.00
_cell.angle_gamma   90.00
#
_symmetry.space_group_name_H-M   'P 1'
#
loop_
_entity.id
_entity.type
_entity.pdbx_description
1 polymer ?
#
loop_
_entity_poly.entity_id
_entity_poly.type
_entity_poly.pdbx_seq_one_letter_code
_entity_poly.pdbx_strand_id
1 'polypeptide(L)' 'MLRGFIRRISPLSILSSEELERIHAETLEVLERTGVSFLHQKALELMKANGCKVDFNSKRIRIPGWLV' A
#
# COMPACT_ATOMS: atom_id res chain seq x y z
N MET A 1 20.09 8.92 -24.48
CA MET A 1 19.09 7.86 -24.19
C MET A 1 19.76 6.82 -23.31
N LEU A 2 19.40 6.70 -22.03
CA LEU A 2 20.01 5.69 -21.15
C LEU A 2 19.47 4.31 -21.54
N ARG A 3 20.34 3.40 -21.99
CA ARG A 3 20.02 1.98 -22.13
C ARG A 3 20.19 1.35 -20.74
N GLY A 4 19.08 0.90 -20.15
CA GLY A 4 19.11 0.19 -18.88
C GLY A 4 19.89 -1.14 -18.95
N PHE A 5 20.15 -1.73 -17.79
CA PHE A 5 20.80 -3.04 -17.67
C PHE A 5 19.76 -4.15 -17.52
N ILE A 6 19.95 -5.27 -18.22
CA ILE A 6 19.10 -6.46 -18.11
C ILE A 6 19.80 -7.48 -17.21
N ARG A 7 19.17 -7.89 -16.11
CA ARG A 7 19.66 -9.01 -15.30
C ARG A 7 19.47 -10.33 -16.02
N ARG A 8 20.55 -11.10 -16.11
CA ARG A 8 20.56 -12.49 -16.64
C ARG A 8 20.49 -13.55 -15.54
N ILE A 9 20.26 -13.15 -14.29
CA ILE A 9 20.19 -14.03 -13.11
C ILE A 9 18.99 -13.67 -12.24
N SER A 10 18.44 -14.64 -11.51
CA SER A 10 17.27 -14.45 -10.63
C SER A 10 17.63 -13.67 -9.35
N PRO A 11 16.75 -12.77 -8.84
CA PRO A 11 16.99 -12.01 -7.59
C PRO A 11 17.39 -12.92 -6.45
N LEU A 12 18.26 -12.42 -5.57
CA LEU A 12 18.48 -13.11 -4.30
C LEU A 12 17.17 -13.08 -3.52
N SER A 13 16.60 -14.25 -3.25
CA SER A 13 15.39 -14.42 -2.44
C SER A 13 15.81 -14.85 -1.06
N ILE A 14 15.71 -13.93 -0.09
CA ILE A 14 16.05 -14.21 1.31
C ILE A 14 14.84 -14.58 2.16
N LEU A 15 13.62 -14.33 1.66
CA LEU A 15 12.37 -14.67 2.33
C LEU A 15 11.74 -15.89 1.66
N SER A 16 11.15 -16.74 2.48
CA SER A 16 10.23 -17.80 2.05
C SER A 16 8.91 -17.19 1.54
N SER A 17 8.14 -18.00 0.81
CA SER A 17 6.79 -17.61 0.37
C SER A 17 5.87 -17.28 1.54
N GLU A 18 5.94 -18.04 2.62
CA GLU A 18 5.13 -17.81 3.83
C GLU A 18 5.51 -16.50 4.53
N GLU A 19 6.81 -16.18 4.62
CA GLU A 19 7.26 -14.90 5.15
C GLU A 19 6.76 -13.72 4.31
N LEU A 20 6.75 -13.87 2.98
CA LEU A 20 6.25 -12.85 2.07
C LEU A 20 4.73 -12.65 2.21
N GLU A 21 3.97 -13.75 2.28
CA GLU A 21 2.52 -13.71 2.51
C GLU A 21 2.19 -13.07 3.85
N ARG A 22 2.95 -13.39 4.90
CA ARG A 22 2.78 -12.77 6.22
C ARG A 22 3.03 -11.27 6.17
N ILE A 23 4.12 -10.82 5.53
CA ILE A 23 4.38 -9.38 5.37
C ILE A 23 3.24 -8.69 4.62
N HIS A 24 2.73 -9.32 3.56
CA HIS A 24 1.61 -8.79 2.79
C HIS A 24 0.35 -8.65 3.67
N ALA A 25 -0.06 -9.72 4.35
CA ALA A 25 -1.24 -9.72 5.21
C ALA A 25 -1.15 -8.68 6.34
N GLU A 26 0.00 -8.59 7.02
CA GLU A 26 0.23 -7.61 8.09
C GLU A 26 0.26 -6.18 7.56
N THR A 27 0.73 -5.97 6.32
CA THR A 27 0.68 -4.65 5.67
C THR A 27 -0.77 -4.25 5.40
N LEU A 28 -1.61 -5.16 4.92
CA LEU A 28 -3.04 -4.88 4.71
C LEU A 28 -3.73 -4.53 6.03
N GLU A 29 -3.44 -5.25 7.11
CA GLU A 29 -3.97 -4.97 8.45
C GLU A 29 -3.58 -3.55 8.93
N VAL A 30 -2.32 -3.13 8.71
CA VAL A 30 -1.88 -1.76 9.03
C VAL A 30 -2.64 -0.73 8.20
N LEU A 31 -2.79 -0.95 6.89
CA LEU A 31 -3.50 -0.03 5.99
C LEU A 31 -4.99 0.09 6.34
N GLU A 32 -5.62 -1.00 6.74
CA GLU A 32 -7.05 -1.04 7.04
C GLU A 32 -7.37 -0.53 8.45
N ARG A 33 -6.63 -0.97 9.47
CA ARG A 33 -6.87 -0.57 10.87
C ARG A 33 -6.28 0.78 11.21
N THR A 34 -5.01 1.00 10.87
CA THR A 34 -4.26 2.21 11.24
C THR A 34 -4.41 3.30 10.18
N GLY A 35 -4.26 2.94 8.91
CA GLY A 35 -4.32 3.86 7.78
C GLY A 35 -3.14 4.82 7.70
N VAL A 36 -3.19 5.70 6.70
CA VAL A 36 -2.12 6.63 6.33
C VAL A 36 -2.63 8.07 6.36
N SER A 37 -1.80 9.01 6.80
CA SER A 37 -2.13 10.44 6.77
C SER A 37 -1.90 11.02 5.37
N PHE A 38 -2.90 11.68 4.81
CA PHE A 38 -2.85 12.35 3.51
C PHE A 38 -3.28 13.80 3.65
N LEU A 39 -2.34 14.74 3.47
CA LEU A 39 -2.61 16.16 3.71
C LEU A 39 -3.36 16.86 2.58
N HIS A 40 -3.40 16.23 1.40
CA HIS A 40 -3.99 16.81 0.19
C HIS A 40 -5.50 16.52 0.10
N GLN A 41 -6.32 17.57 0.13
CA GLN A 41 -7.77 17.47 0.20
C GLN A 41 -8.39 16.65 -0.95
N LYS A 42 -7.98 16.90 -2.20
CA LYS A 42 -8.53 16.15 -3.35
C LYS A 42 -8.15 14.66 -3.29
N ALA A 43 -7.04 14.31 -2.65
CA ALA A 43 -6.67 12.90 -2.48
C ALA A 43 -7.59 12.21 -1.48
N LEU A 44 -7.94 12.89 -0.37
CA LEU A 44 -8.92 12.40 0.60
C LEU A 44 -10.29 12.16 -0.05
N GLU A 45 -10.75 13.09 -0.88
CA GLU A 45 -12.02 12.99 -1.61
C GLU A 45 -12.01 11.82 -2.61
N LEU A 46 -10.94 11.71 -3.42
CA LEU A 46 -10.79 10.63 -4.38
C LEU A 46 -10.81 9.25 -3.69
N MET A 47 -10.07 9.12 -2.59
CA MET A 47 -9.97 7.85 -1.87
C MET A 47 -11.31 7.49 -1.20
N LYS A 48 -12.04 8.48 -0.67
CA LYS A 48 -13.39 8.28 -0.16
C LYS A 48 -14.35 7.78 -1.24
N ALA A 49 -14.27 8.35 -2.45
CA ALA A 49 -15.08 7.95 -3.59
C ALA A 49 -14.78 6.51 -4.07
N ASN A 50 -13.56 6.03 -3.87
CA ASN A 50 -13.13 4.68 -4.24
C ASN A 50 -13.24 3.65 -3.09
N GLY A 51 -14.07 3.92 -2.08
CA GLY A 51 -14.39 2.93 -1.04
C GLY A 51 -13.45 2.93 0.17
N CYS A 52 -12.47 3.84 0.25
CA CYS A 52 -11.66 3.97 1.46
C CYS A 52 -12.43 4.68 2.59
N LYS A 53 -12.11 4.32 3.84
CA LYS A 53 -12.64 5.02 5.01
C LYS A 53 -11.76 6.22 5.32
N VAL A 54 -12.30 7.42 5.11
CA VAL A 54 -11.56 8.68 5.27
C VAL A 54 -12.09 9.47 6.46
N ASP A 55 -11.17 9.91 7.31
CA ASP A 55 -11.39 10.95 8.32
C ASP A 55 -10.79 12.26 7.81
N PHE A 56 -11.65 13.20 7.45
CA PHE A 56 -11.24 14.50 6.90
C PHE A 56 -10.69 15.45 7.97
N ASN A 57 -11.06 15.27 9.24
CA ASN A 57 -10.57 16.12 10.33
C ASN A 57 -9.12 15.77 10.67
N SER A 58 -8.84 14.48 10.87
CA SER A 58 -7.47 14.00 11.14
C SER A 58 -6.64 13.77 9.86
N LYS A 59 -7.26 13.97 8.68
CA LYS A 59 -6.67 13.76 7.35
C LYS A 59 -6.08 12.36 7.19
N ARG A 60 -6.84 11.34 7.62
CA ARG A 60 -6.40 9.93 7.66
C ARG A 60 -7.27 9.05 6.76
N ILE A 61 -6.61 8.25 5.94
CA ILE A 61 -7.22 7.29 5.00
C ILE A 61 -6.94 5.88 5.52
N ARG A 62 -7.99 5.08 5.70
CA ARG A 62 -7.91 3.64 5.94
C ARG A 62 -8.32 2.91 4.66
N ILE A 63 -7.44 2.03 4.18
CA ILE A 63 -7.57 1.34 2.89
C ILE A 63 -7.92 -0.12 3.18
N PRO A 64 -9.14 -0.57 2.82
CA PRO A 64 -9.53 -1.97 2.91
C PRO A 64 -8.59 -2.90 2.12
N GLY A 65 -8.30 -4.08 2.67
CA GLY A 65 -7.39 -5.02 2.02
C GLY A 65 -7.81 -5.47 0.61
N TRP A 66 -9.11 -5.49 0.30
CA TRP A 66 -9.63 -5.88 -1.01
C TRP A 66 -9.43 -4.84 -2.13
N LEU A 67 -8.97 -3.63 -1.80
CA LEU A 67 -8.69 -2.54 -2.76
C LEU A 67 -7.23 -2.50 -3.24
N VAL A 68 -6.36 -3.36 -2.70
CA VAL A 68 -4.92 -3.43 -2.97
C VAL A 68 -4.61 -4.73 -3.68
#